data_AF-A0A2D5VB40-F1
#
_entry.id   AF-A0A2D5VB40-F1
#
_cell.length_a   1.000
_cell.length_b   1.000
_cell.length_c   1.000
_cell.angle_alpha   90.00
_cell.angle_beta   90.00
_cell.angle_gamma   90.00
#
_symmetry.space_group_name_H-M   'P 1'
#
loop_
_entity.id
_entity.type
_entity.pdbx_description
1 polymer ?
#
loop_
_entity_poly.entity_id
_entity_poly.type
_entity_poly.pdbx_seq_one_letter_code
_entity_poly.pdbx_strand_id
1 'polypeptide(L)'
;MGGIPEGAWAPKDQSYLKWTDYTFEGDFMVDDPTKLFAFNYRARDYDNMMHYNVRRWDKGIVGVYKREQAKWTGAVKEIQHPTKANVWYTAQVDVKGEHHIFKVKEAKDKTDFAKVDPLIEEDVKGTKLESGTIQVMCYGFADNIIVYVDFKDIEAKNKLTTTWAQIRRVNSE
;
A
#
# COMPACT_ATOMS: atom_id res chain seq x y z
N MET A 1 -19.00 10.47 -11.35
CA MET A 1 -17.90 9.97 -10.51
C MET A 1 -18.17 8.49 -10.30
N GLY A 2 -17.24 7.62 -10.71
CA GLY A 2 -17.35 6.18 -10.47
C GLY A 2 -17.33 5.90 -8.97
N GLY A 3 -18.09 4.89 -8.54
CA GLY A 3 -18.07 4.47 -7.14
C GLY A 3 -16.68 3.98 -6.70
N ILE A 4 -16.53 3.81 -5.39
CA ILE A 4 -15.35 3.20 -4.79
C ILE A 4 -15.06 1.87 -5.51
N PRO A 5 -13.82 1.62 -5.95
CA PRO A 5 -13.52 0.39 -6.67
C PRO A 5 -13.61 -0.80 -5.71
N GLU A 6 -14.05 -1.95 -6.22
CA GLU A 6 -14.21 -3.16 -5.43
C GLU A 6 -12.91 -3.52 -4.68
N GLY A 7 -13.01 -3.87 -3.39
CA GLY A 7 -11.84 -4.16 -2.54
C GLY A 7 -11.12 -2.95 -1.96
N ALA A 8 -11.67 -1.73 -2.07
CA ALA A 8 -11.10 -0.55 -1.43
C ALA A 8 -11.43 -0.47 0.07
N TRP A 9 -10.48 0.00 0.85
CA TRP A 9 -10.58 0.15 2.30
C TRP A 9 -10.76 1.62 2.67
N ALA A 10 -11.99 2.11 2.51
CA ALA A 10 -12.34 3.51 2.65
C ALA A 10 -13.48 3.75 3.66
N PRO A 11 -13.43 4.83 4.46
CA PRO A 11 -14.59 5.32 5.19
C PRO A 11 -15.77 5.60 4.26
N LYS A 12 -16.99 5.32 4.73
CA LYS A 12 -18.24 5.52 3.96
C LYS A 12 -18.50 7.00 3.64
N ASP A 13 -17.97 7.92 4.44
CA ASP A 13 -18.13 9.36 4.30
C ASP A 13 -17.21 10.01 3.25
N GLN A 14 -16.42 9.20 2.54
CA GLN A 14 -15.46 9.64 1.53
C GLN A 14 -14.33 10.56 2.05
N SER A 15 -14.11 10.62 3.36
CA SER A 15 -12.99 11.36 3.96
C SER A 15 -11.63 10.95 3.39
N TYR A 16 -11.51 9.72 2.88
CA TYR A 16 -10.31 9.23 2.20
C TYR A 16 -9.87 10.05 0.98
N LEU A 17 -10.78 10.81 0.36
CA LEU A 17 -10.43 11.72 -0.74
C LEU A 17 -9.55 12.90 -0.27
N LYS A 18 -9.43 13.10 1.05
CA LYS A 18 -8.54 14.10 1.65
C LYS A 18 -7.22 13.49 2.14
N TRP A 19 -7.05 12.16 2.10
CA TRP A 19 -5.83 11.51 2.55
C TRP A 19 -4.73 11.70 1.51
N THR A 20 -3.83 12.63 1.76
CA THR A 20 -2.67 12.92 0.89
C THR A 20 -1.42 12.18 1.37
N ASP A 21 -1.23 12.16 2.69
CA ASP A 21 -0.07 11.58 3.38
C ASP A 21 -0.54 10.51 4.36
N TYR A 22 -0.03 9.29 4.21
CA TYR A 22 -0.37 8.19 5.10
C TYR A 22 0.63 7.06 4.94
N THR A 23 0.58 6.16 5.90
CA THR A 23 1.24 4.86 5.82
C THR A 23 0.18 3.79 5.78
N PHE A 24 0.38 2.72 5.02
CA PHE A 24 -0.38 1.49 5.20
C PHE A 24 0.54 0.29 5.35
N GLU A 25 0.10 -0.65 6.17
CA GLU A 25 0.70 -1.96 6.33
C GLU A 25 -0.32 -3.03 5.93
N GLY A 26 0.14 -4.14 5.37
CA GLY A 26 -0.73 -5.26 5.05
C GLY A 26 0.06 -6.54 4.80
N ASP A 27 -0.50 -7.65 5.25
CA ASP A 27 0.00 -8.97 4.91
C ASP A 27 -0.59 -9.43 3.58
N PHE A 28 0.20 -10.12 2.79
CA PHE A 28 -0.26 -10.70 1.54
C PHE A 28 0.47 -11.99 1.19
N MET A 29 -0.21 -12.81 0.38
CA MET A 29 0.33 -14.02 -0.21
C MET A 29 -0.16 -14.15 -1.64
N VAL A 30 0.80 -14.28 -2.55
CA VAL A 30 0.55 -14.60 -3.96
C VAL A 30 0.56 -16.13 -4.10
N ASP A 31 -0.60 -16.73 -4.30
CA ASP A 31 -0.77 -18.17 -4.48
C ASP A 31 -0.47 -18.61 -5.93
N ASP A 32 -0.91 -17.81 -6.90
CA ASP A 32 -0.60 -17.93 -8.33
C ASP A 32 0.24 -16.73 -8.81
N PRO A 33 1.56 -16.89 -8.97
CA PRO A 33 2.47 -15.79 -9.31
C PRO A 33 2.30 -15.24 -10.73
N THR A 34 1.50 -15.91 -11.58
CA THR A 34 1.18 -15.45 -12.93
C THR A 34 0.04 -14.43 -12.96
N LYS A 35 -0.71 -14.31 -11.86
CA LYS A 35 -1.84 -13.41 -11.73
C LYS A 35 -1.45 -12.10 -11.07
N LEU A 36 -2.35 -11.12 -11.20
CA LEU A 36 -2.17 -9.80 -10.64
C LEU A 36 -2.45 -9.81 -9.14
N PHE A 37 -1.48 -9.39 -8.35
CA PHE A 37 -1.74 -8.83 -7.03
C PHE A 37 -1.16 -7.43 -6.99
N ALA A 38 -1.82 -6.53 -6.27
CA ALA A 38 -1.35 -5.17 -6.09
C ALA A 38 -1.99 -4.50 -4.88
N PHE A 39 -1.18 -3.68 -4.22
CA PHE A 39 -1.68 -2.65 -3.35
C PHE A 39 -1.79 -1.36 -4.14
N ASN A 40 -3.01 -0.89 -4.33
CA ASN A 40 -3.28 0.42 -4.87
C ASN A 40 -3.33 1.41 -3.72
N TYR A 41 -2.85 2.62 -3.99
CA TYR A 41 -2.86 3.73 -3.06
C TYR A 41 -3.15 5.02 -3.82
N ARG A 42 -3.48 6.07 -3.09
CA ARG A 42 -4.13 7.29 -3.61
C ARG A 42 -5.24 6.96 -4.60
N ALA A 43 -5.97 5.89 -4.31
CA ALA A 43 -7.04 5.39 -5.15
C ALA A 43 -8.26 6.27 -4.93
N ARG A 44 -8.69 6.95 -6.00
CA ARG A 44 -9.91 7.76 -6.01
C ARG A 44 -11.07 6.98 -6.59
N ASP A 45 -10.77 6.21 -7.63
CA ASP A 45 -11.65 5.29 -8.34
C ASP A 45 -10.81 4.22 -9.07
N TYR A 46 -11.45 3.35 -9.84
CA TYR A 46 -10.78 2.27 -10.58
C TYR A 46 -9.81 2.76 -11.67
N ASP A 47 -9.96 4.02 -12.11
CA ASP A 47 -9.22 4.59 -13.23
C ASP A 47 -8.16 5.60 -12.79
N ASN A 48 -8.10 5.91 -11.51
CA ASN A 48 -7.20 6.89 -10.90
C ASN A 48 -6.62 6.34 -9.59
N MET A 49 -5.44 5.74 -9.69
CA MET A 49 -4.73 5.13 -8.58
C MET A 49 -3.23 5.02 -8.83
N MET A 50 -2.46 5.14 -7.76
CA MET A 50 -1.10 4.61 -7.72
C MET A 50 -1.18 3.11 -7.48
N HIS A 51 -0.20 2.38 -8.00
CA HIS A 51 -0.22 0.93 -8.00
C HIS A 51 1.15 0.39 -7.64
N TYR A 52 1.26 -0.19 -6.45
CA TYR A 52 2.39 -1.04 -6.11
C TYR A 52 2.10 -2.45 -6.61
N ASN A 53 2.87 -2.89 -7.60
CA ASN A 53 2.57 -4.07 -8.39
C ASN A 53 3.40 -5.28 -8.00
N VAL A 54 2.74 -6.43 -8.01
CA VAL A 54 3.37 -7.76 -8.07
C VAL A 54 2.86 -8.60 -9.26
N ARG A 55 2.28 -8.01 -10.31
CA ARG A 55 1.80 -8.67 -11.55
C ARG A 55 2.86 -9.50 -12.26
N ARG A 56 4.12 -9.24 -11.94
CA ARG A 56 5.28 -9.92 -12.47
C ARG A 56 6.02 -10.65 -11.34
N TRP A 57 5.27 -11.12 -10.34
CA TRP A 57 5.81 -11.90 -9.23
C TRP A 57 6.48 -13.16 -9.76
N ASP A 58 5.93 -13.80 -10.79
CA ASP A 58 6.57 -14.91 -11.52
C ASP A 58 7.94 -14.56 -12.11
N LYS A 59 8.15 -13.29 -12.47
CA LYS A 59 9.40 -12.75 -13.03
C LYS A 59 10.29 -12.07 -12.01
N GLY A 60 9.88 -12.03 -10.73
CA GLY A 60 10.60 -11.30 -9.68
C GLY A 60 10.68 -9.79 -9.91
N ILE A 61 9.70 -9.21 -10.61
CA ILE A 61 9.64 -7.76 -10.80
C ILE A 61 8.64 -7.16 -9.81
N VAL A 62 9.14 -6.18 -9.09
CA VAL A 62 8.41 -5.34 -8.15
C VAL A 62 8.48 -3.91 -8.67
N GLY A 63 7.36 -3.20 -8.67
CA GLY A 63 7.36 -1.83 -9.21
C GLY A 63 6.20 -0.96 -8.77
N VAL A 64 6.38 0.35 -8.96
CA VAL A 64 5.38 1.38 -8.74
C VAL A 64 4.93 1.93 -10.09
N TYR A 65 3.62 2.01 -10.29
CA TYR A 65 2.99 2.46 -11.54
C TYR A 65 1.89 3.47 -11.24
N LYS A 66 1.57 4.26 -12.27
CA LYS A 66 0.44 5.20 -12.23
C LYS A 66 -0.65 4.73 -13.19
N ARG A 67 -1.89 4.77 -12.72
CA ARG A 67 -3.08 4.68 -13.55
C ARG A 67 -3.84 5.98 -13.44
N GLU A 68 -3.91 6.73 -14.52
CA GLU A 68 -4.62 8.01 -14.59
C GLU A 68 -5.58 7.98 -15.78
N GLN A 69 -6.85 8.27 -15.55
CA GLN A 69 -7.88 8.25 -16.60
C GLN A 69 -7.90 6.92 -17.38
N ALA A 70 -7.85 5.81 -16.65
CA ALA A 70 -7.83 4.44 -17.18
C ALA A 70 -6.56 4.08 -17.99
N LYS A 71 -5.54 4.94 -18.01
CA LYS A 71 -4.29 4.71 -18.74
C LYS A 71 -3.14 4.44 -17.79
N TRP A 72 -2.39 3.38 -18.09
CA TRP A 72 -1.10 3.10 -17.45
C TRP A 72 -0.03 3.97 -18.10
N THR A 73 0.61 4.85 -17.33
CA THR A 73 1.65 5.75 -17.85
C THR A 73 3.04 5.10 -17.93
N GLY A 74 3.14 3.79 -17.64
CA GLY A 74 4.41 3.09 -17.46
C GLY A 74 4.85 3.03 -15.98
N ALA A 75 6.00 2.38 -15.74
CA ALA A 75 6.58 2.28 -14.42
C ALA A 75 7.20 3.61 -13.99
N VAL A 76 6.91 4.02 -12.76
CA VAL A 76 7.71 5.03 -12.05
C VAL A 76 9.07 4.42 -11.68
N LYS A 77 9.03 3.20 -11.15
CA LYS A 77 10.20 2.38 -10.85
C LYS A 77 9.87 0.91 -10.99
N GLU A 78 10.80 0.13 -11.53
CA GLU A 78 10.81 -1.33 -11.46
C GLU A 78 12.17 -1.78 -10.91
N ILE A 79 12.17 -2.83 -10.11
CA ILE A 79 13.37 -3.50 -9.64
C ILE A 79 13.24 -5.02 -9.78
N GLN A 80 14.38 -5.69 -9.80
CA GLN A 80 14.43 -7.14 -9.65
C GLN A 80 14.51 -7.48 -8.16
N HIS A 81 13.56 -8.28 -7.68
CA HIS A 81 13.50 -8.77 -6.32
C HIS A 81 13.15 -10.27 -6.33
N PRO A 82 13.86 -11.13 -5.57
CA PRO A 82 13.49 -12.52 -5.45
C PRO A 82 12.11 -12.67 -4.82
N THR A 83 11.18 -13.25 -5.56
CA THR A 83 9.78 -13.44 -5.17
C THR A 83 9.49 -14.93 -5.03
N LYS A 84 8.62 -15.28 -4.08
CA LYS A 84 8.17 -16.67 -3.87
C LYS A 84 6.65 -16.70 -3.82
N ALA A 85 6.05 -17.66 -4.52
CA ALA A 85 4.63 -17.97 -4.37
C ALA A 85 4.38 -18.74 -3.07
N ASN A 86 3.15 -18.69 -2.56
CA ASN A 86 2.72 -19.38 -1.33
C ASN A 86 3.57 -19.03 -0.09
N VAL A 87 4.10 -17.81 -0.06
CA VAL A 87 4.82 -17.23 1.08
C VAL A 87 4.08 -15.97 1.49
N TRP A 88 3.83 -15.85 2.80
CA TRP A 88 3.28 -14.63 3.38
C TRP A 88 4.37 -13.58 3.53
N TYR A 89 4.07 -12.38 3.05
CA TYR A 89 4.88 -11.17 3.19
C TYR A 89 4.07 -10.11 3.93
N THR A 90 4.76 -9.22 4.63
CA THR A 90 4.18 -7.98 5.13
C THR A 90 4.78 -6.83 4.32
N ALA A 91 3.92 -5.99 3.74
CA ALA A 91 4.30 -4.76 3.07
C ALA A 91 4.03 -3.54 3.96
N GLN A 92 4.86 -2.51 3.84
CA GLN A 92 4.59 -1.17 4.33
C GLN A 92 4.80 -0.19 3.18
N VAL A 93 3.86 0.72 2.99
CA VAL A 93 4.01 1.86 2.07
C VAL A 93 3.85 3.14 2.86
N ASP A 94 4.85 3.99 2.79
CA ASP A 94 4.82 5.35 3.32
C ASP A 94 4.68 6.35 2.18
N VAL A 95 3.66 7.20 2.26
CA VAL A 95 3.34 8.23 1.27
C VAL A 95 3.43 9.59 1.96
N LYS A 96 4.41 10.42 1.55
CA LYS A 96 4.60 11.79 2.07
C LYS A 96 4.83 12.77 0.93
N GLY A 97 3.82 13.55 0.57
CA GLY A 97 3.90 14.46 -0.58
C GLY A 97 4.22 13.71 -1.87
N GLU A 98 5.35 14.02 -2.51
CA GLU A 98 5.82 13.26 -3.70
C GLU A 98 6.71 12.07 -3.33
N HIS A 99 7.20 11.99 -2.09
CA HIS A 99 8.17 11.00 -1.67
C HIS A 99 7.47 9.72 -1.19
N HIS A 100 7.68 8.61 -1.91
CA HIS A 100 7.04 7.34 -1.64
C HIS A 100 8.07 6.26 -1.31
N ILE A 101 7.82 5.53 -0.22
CA ILE A 101 8.67 4.42 0.24
C ILE A 101 7.83 3.15 0.25
N PHE A 102 8.38 2.07 -0.30
CA PHE A 102 7.84 0.73 -0.22
C PHE A 102 8.86 -0.20 0.45
N LYS A 103 8.43 -0.88 1.50
CA LYS A 103 9.20 -1.89 2.23
C LYS A 103 8.44 -3.21 2.23
N VAL A 104 9.19 -4.32 2.22
CA VAL A 104 8.62 -5.67 2.31
C VAL A 104 9.55 -6.60 3.06
N LYS A 105 8.97 -7.55 3.79
CA LYS A 105 9.66 -8.65 4.45
C LYS A 105 8.76 -9.88 4.47
N GLU A 106 9.34 -11.08 4.61
CA GLU A 106 8.52 -12.27 4.89
C GLU A 106 7.77 -12.05 6.23
N ALA A 107 6.51 -12.45 6.34
CA ALA A 107 5.67 -12.15 7.52
C ALA A 107 6.20 -12.75 8.84
N LYS A 108 7.05 -13.78 8.74
CA LYS A 108 7.75 -14.39 9.88
C LYS A 108 8.94 -13.57 10.38
N ASP A 109 9.47 -12.66 9.55
CA ASP A 109 10.52 -11.73 9.94
C ASP A 109 9.97 -10.76 10.99
N LYS A 110 10.70 -10.65 12.11
CA LYS A 110 10.33 -9.82 13.26
C LYS A 110 11.04 -8.48 13.29
N THR A 111 11.90 -8.19 12.30
CA THR A 111 12.61 -6.92 12.19
C THR A 111 11.60 -5.78 12.07
N ASP A 112 11.67 -4.79 12.95
CA ASP A 112 10.80 -3.60 12.90
C ASP A 112 10.95 -2.89 11.54
N PHE A 113 9.87 -2.35 10.95
CA PHE A 113 9.94 -1.68 9.63
C PHE A 113 10.85 -0.43 9.61
N ALA A 114 11.11 0.18 10.77
CA ALA A 114 12.08 1.26 10.91
C ALA A 114 13.52 0.81 10.63
N LYS A 115 13.80 -0.49 10.69
CA LYS A 115 15.11 -1.12 10.45
C LYS A 115 15.15 -1.91 9.13
N VAL A 116 14.05 -1.93 8.38
CA VAL A 116 13.96 -2.57 7.07
C VAL A 116 14.28 -1.52 6.03
N ASP A 117 15.31 -1.79 5.22
CA ASP A 117 15.66 -0.91 4.11
C ASP A 117 14.51 -0.83 3.10
N PRO A 118 14.24 0.36 2.53
CA PRO A 118 13.32 0.50 1.41
C PRO A 118 13.67 -0.44 0.27
N LEU A 119 12.68 -1.19 -0.20
CA LEU A 119 12.83 -1.95 -1.44
C LEU A 119 12.68 -1.02 -2.65
N ILE A 120 11.76 -0.05 -2.57
CA ILE A 120 11.66 1.08 -3.51
C ILE A 120 11.52 2.35 -2.68
N GLU A 121 12.29 3.38 -3.03
CA GLU A 121 12.18 4.74 -2.51
C GLU A 121 12.33 5.69 -3.70
N GLU A 122 11.33 6.51 -3.96
CA GLU A 122 11.27 7.33 -5.18
C GLU A 122 10.39 8.57 -4.97
N ASP A 123 10.77 9.66 -5.64
CA ASP A 123 9.90 10.84 -5.74
C ASP A 123 8.98 10.71 -6.96
N VAL A 124 7.68 10.56 -6.73
CA VAL A 124 6.67 10.41 -7.77
C VAL A 124 6.10 11.76 -8.19
N LYS A 125 6.70 12.35 -9.23
CA LYS A 125 6.36 13.69 -9.73
C LYS A 125 5.36 13.67 -10.89
N GLY A 126 4.72 14.82 -11.10
CA GLY A 126 3.91 15.10 -12.30
C GLY A 126 2.68 14.19 -12.44
N THR A 127 2.02 13.88 -11.33
CA THR A 127 0.77 13.11 -11.30
C THR A 127 -0.34 13.92 -10.63
N LYS A 128 -1.59 13.67 -11.03
CA LYS A 128 -2.79 14.22 -10.39
C LYS A 128 -3.32 13.32 -9.27
N LEU A 129 -2.62 12.22 -9.00
CA LEU A 129 -2.93 11.27 -7.93
C LEU A 129 -2.31 11.77 -6.62
N GLU A 130 -2.94 12.80 -6.06
CA GLU A 130 -2.46 13.49 -4.85
C GLU A 130 -3.12 12.97 -3.57
N SER A 131 -4.29 12.34 -3.69
CA SER A 131 -5.04 11.82 -2.55
C SER A 131 -5.88 10.60 -2.90
N GLY A 132 -6.28 9.85 -1.88
CA GLY A 132 -7.21 8.75 -2.02
C GLY A 132 -6.93 7.61 -1.05
N THR A 133 -7.80 6.62 -1.08
CA THR A 133 -7.72 5.44 -0.21
C THR A 133 -6.69 4.43 -0.72
N ILE A 134 -6.57 3.33 0.01
CA ILE A 134 -5.93 2.11 -0.44
C ILE A 134 -6.99 1.14 -1.01
N GLN A 135 -6.57 0.33 -1.97
CA GLN A 135 -7.38 -0.74 -2.52
C GLN A 135 -6.49 -1.94 -2.82
N VAL A 136 -6.94 -3.13 -2.43
CA VAL A 136 -6.26 -4.36 -2.83
C VAL A 136 -6.89 -4.88 -4.11
N MET A 137 -6.09 -5.00 -5.16
CA MET A 137 -6.47 -5.70 -6.38
C MET A 137 -5.81 -7.07 -6.33
N CYS A 138 -6.58 -8.11 -5.97
CA CYS A 138 -6.03 -9.43 -5.67
C CYS A 138 -6.53 -10.54 -6.60
N TYR A 139 -5.59 -11.35 -7.05
CA TYR A 139 -5.73 -12.78 -7.28
C TYR A 139 -4.75 -13.47 -6.32
N GLY A 140 -5.17 -13.62 -5.08
CA GLY A 140 -4.37 -14.10 -3.94
C GLY A 140 -5.03 -13.73 -2.62
N PHE A 141 -4.26 -13.72 -1.54
CA PHE A 141 -4.75 -13.42 -0.19
C PHE A 141 -4.14 -12.13 0.35
N ALA A 142 -4.95 -11.36 1.07
CA ALA A 142 -4.51 -10.20 1.84
C ALA A 142 -5.14 -10.24 3.23
N ASP A 143 -4.38 -9.85 4.25
CA ASP A 143 -4.81 -9.86 5.66
C ASP A 143 -4.14 -8.70 6.43
N ASN A 144 -4.61 -8.41 7.64
CA ASN A 144 -4.03 -7.43 8.58
C ASN A 144 -3.75 -6.05 7.97
N ILE A 145 -4.65 -5.56 7.12
CA ILE A 145 -4.50 -4.25 6.48
C ILE A 145 -4.82 -3.15 7.49
N ILE A 146 -3.85 -2.27 7.74
CA ILE A 146 -4.00 -1.11 8.61
C ILE A 146 -3.52 0.14 7.89
N VAL A 147 -4.34 1.19 7.95
CA VAL A 147 -4.02 2.50 7.36
C VAL A 147 -3.90 3.53 8.47
N TYR A 148 -2.84 4.31 8.41
CA TYR A 148 -2.52 5.34 9.38
C TYR A 148 -2.46 6.68 8.67
N VAL A 149 -3.47 7.50 8.95
CA VAL A 149 -3.62 8.84 8.40
C VAL A 149 -3.28 9.82 9.52
N ASP A 150 -2.44 10.81 9.23
CA ASP A 150 -2.02 11.85 10.18
C ASP A 150 -1.34 11.32 11.48
N PHE A 151 -0.69 10.15 11.43
CA PHE A 151 0.02 9.55 12.59
C PHE A 151 1.55 9.57 12.41
N LYS A 152 2.30 9.70 13.52
CA LYS A 152 3.78 9.83 13.52
C LYS A 152 4.58 8.60 13.98
N ASP A 153 3.96 7.55 14.52
CA ASP A 153 4.66 6.33 14.96
C ASP A 153 3.80 5.10 14.68
N ILE A 154 4.25 4.22 13.78
CA ILE A 154 3.41 3.19 13.18
C ILE A 154 4.14 1.84 13.17
N GLU A 155 3.53 0.86 13.85
CA GLU A 155 3.86 -0.56 13.72
C GLU A 155 2.65 -1.39 14.18
N ALA A 156 2.09 -2.24 13.31
CA ALA A 156 0.90 -3.03 13.63
C ALA A 156 1.17 -4.19 14.61
N LYS A 157 2.33 -4.85 14.46
CA LYS A 157 2.64 -6.11 15.13
C LYS A 157 3.03 -5.87 16.59
N ASN A 158 2.36 -6.57 17.52
CA ASN A 158 2.54 -6.46 18.98
C ASN A 158 2.23 -5.09 19.62
N LYS A 159 1.74 -4.11 18.86
CA LYS A 159 1.39 -2.77 19.37
C LYS A 159 -0.08 -2.41 19.16
N LEU A 160 -0.90 -3.31 18.62
CA LEU A 160 -2.33 -3.05 18.35
C LEU A 160 -3.05 -2.42 19.56
N THR A 161 -2.83 -2.92 20.77
CA THR A 161 -3.40 -2.35 22.01
C THR A 161 -2.87 -0.95 22.34
N THR A 162 -1.60 -0.67 22.06
CA THR A 162 -0.98 0.65 22.25
C THR A 162 -1.50 1.65 21.21
N THR A 163 -1.61 1.23 19.95
CA THR A 163 -2.20 2.01 18.85
C THR A 163 -3.67 2.33 19.12
N TRP A 164 -4.47 1.35 19.57
CA TRP A 164 -5.85 1.56 19.97
C TRP A 164 -5.98 2.53 21.17
N ALA A 165 -5.08 2.45 22.14
CA ALA A 165 -5.06 3.37 23.28
C ALA A 165 -4.73 4.82 22.85
N GLN A 166 -3.83 4.99 21.89
CA GLN A 166 -3.50 6.31 21.32
C GLN A 166 -4.66 6.87 20.48
N ILE A 167 -5.32 6.05 19.65
CA ILE A 167 -6.51 6.45 18.88
C ILE A 167 -7.67 6.90 19.79
N ARG A 168 -7.88 6.25 20.94
CA ARG A 168 -8.90 6.68 21.91
C ARG A 168 -8.59 8.04 22.54
N ARG A 169 -7.32 8.34 22.83
CA ARG A 169 -6.93 9.60 23.47
C ARG A 169 -7.15 10.82 22.57
N VAL A 170 -6.88 10.68 21.27
CA VAL A 170 -7.09 11.76 20.27
C VAL A 170 -8.58 12.08 20.07
N ASN A 171 -9.49 11.14 20.37
CA ASN A 171 -10.95 11.34 20.25
C ASN A 171 -11.64 11.64 21.59
N SER A 172 -10.86 11.89 22.67
CA SER A 172 -11.38 12.21 24.01
C SER A 172 -10.99 13.61 24.50
N GLU A 173 -10.38 14.41 23.63
CA GLU A 173 -10.19 15.87 23.79
C GLU A 173 -11.12 16.61 22.84
#